data_AF-A0A1Y2RB24-F1
#
_entry.id   AF-A0A1Y2RB24-F1
#
_cell.length_a   1.000
_cell.length_b   1.000
_cell.length_c   1.000
_cell.angle_alpha   90.00
_cell.angle_beta   90.00
_cell.angle_gamma   90.00
#
_symmetry.space_group_name_H-M   'P 1'
#
loop_
_entity.id
_entity.type
_entity.pdbx_description
1 polymer ?
#
loop_
_entity_poly.entity_id
_entity_poly.type
_entity_poly.pdbx_seq_one_letter_code
_entity_poly.pdbx_strand_id
1 'polypeptide(L)'
;MKTIVMSAVCAFVLFVACNKKEPQVVQKNAEQPRVVQPAECGKEVIADKPVKVGETGILLPVGTRICLAADHSEIRVELPKDYSFAVDAADGIAARPLPIGIATYHCICSGGGACQVAFIDELGFGCMHSNCSGGCTGAFIYKGYSVNRVINLSDTKDELFGLPDVQESVRSLYESKSITEPYSKETLYGVSFYIVRDEKAFLAKASCDCEGTKACTLKVKELSLNKAEGGRFKIYYCDGACNGCELTVN
;
A
#
# COMPACT_ATOMS: atom_id res chain seq x y z
N MET A 1 -82.33 9.47 -54.48
CA MET A 1 -81.64 8.47 -55.33
C MET A 1 -80.15 8.58 -55.08
N LYS A 2 -79.48 7.45 -54.73
CA LYS A 2 -78.10 7.02 -55.07
C LYS A 2 -76.95 8.08 -54.99
N THR A 3 -75.79 7.92 -54.33
CA THR A 3 -75.02 6.74 -53.88
C THR A 3 -73.85 7.20 -52.96
N ILE A 4 -73.32 6.23 -52.20
CA ILE A 4 -72.22 6.22 -51.21
C ILE A 4 -70.83 6.15 -51.89
N VAL A 5 -69.77 6.74 -51.28
CA VAL A 5 -68.35 6.27 -51.10
C VAL A 5 -67.69 7.24 -50.09
N MET A 6 -67.31 6.93 -48.83
CA MET A 6 -66.33 6.03 -48.20
C MET A 6 -64.84 6.46 -48.30
N SER A 7 -64.17 6.49 -47.12
CA SER A 7 -62.71 6.65 -46.86
C SER A 7 -62.23 8.10 -46.65
N ALA A 8 -61.39 8.47 -45.68
CA ALA A 8 -60.74 7.77 -44.57
C ALA A 8 -60.13 8.83 -43.62
N VAL A 9 -60.40 8.66 -42.32
CA VAL A 9 -59.42 8.62 -41.22
C VAL A 9 -58.16 9.49 -41.32
N CYS A 10 -58.04 10.48 -40.43
CA CYS A 10 -56.82 10.73 -39.66
C CYS A 10 -57.14 11.61 -38.44
N ALA A 11 -57.47 10.95 -37.33
CA ALA A 11 -57.47 11.55 -36.01
C ALA A 11 -56.01 11.68 -35.54
N PHE A 12 -55.49 12.90 -35.52
CA PHE A 12 -54.23 13.22 -34.86
C PHE A 12 -54.45 13.15 -33.34
N VAL A 13 -54.08 12.02 -32.75
CA VAL A 13 -53.95 11.86 -31.30
C VAL A 13 -52.71 12.64 -30.88
N LEU A 14 -52.93 13.71 -30.12
CA LEU A 14 -51.89 14.46 -29.42
C LEU A 14 -51.26 13.56 -28.34
N PHE A 15 -50.12 12.95 -28.65
CA PHE A 15 -49.23 12.41 -27.63
C PHE A 15 -48.55 13.57 -26.91
N VAL A 16 -49.11 13.96 -25.77
CA VAL A 16 -48.40 14.70 -24.73
C VAL A 16 -47.45 13.69 -24.06
N ALA A 17 -46.22 13.58 -24.59
CA ALA A 17 -45.13 12.87 -23.93
C ALA A 17 -44.24 13.90 -23.22
N CYS A 18 -44.28 13.86 -21.88
CA CYS A 18 -43.33 14.54 -21.02
C CYS A 18 -41.90 14.14 -21.40
N ASN A 19 -41.10 15.10 -21.89
CA ASN A 19 -39.66 14.95 -22.00
C ASN A 19 -39.04 14.92 -20.59
N LYS A 20 -39.08 13.75 -19.96
CA LYS A 20 -38.19 13.43 -18.85
C LYS A 20 -36.82 13.20 -19.48
N LYS A 21 -35.94 14.21 -19.43
CA LYS A 21 -34.53 14.07 -19.82
C LYS A 21 -33.93 12.93 -19.00
N GLU A 22 -33.70 11.79 -19.65
CA GLU A 22 -32.81 10.77 -19.13
C GLU A 22 -31.42 11.39 -18.96
N PRO A 23 -30.75 11.21 -17.82
CA PRO A 23 -29.37 11.59 -17.69
C PRO A 23 -28.57 10.78 -18.71
N GLN A 24 -27.96 11.46 -19.67
CA GLN A 24 -26.94 10.87 -20.50
C GLN A 24 -25.87 10.35 -19.55
N VAL A 25 -25.72 9.03 -19.51
CA VAL A 25 -24.53 8.39 -18.99
C VAL A 25 -23.40 8.89 -19.88
N VAL A 26 -22.75 9.96 -19.44
CA VAL A 26 -21.42 10.31 -19.91
C VAL A 26 -20.60 9.06 -19.66
N GLN A 27 -20.31 8.33 -20.73
CA GLN A 27 -19.23 7.37 -20.73
C GLN A 27 -18.00 8.18 -20.35
N LYS A 28 -17.70 8.20 -19.05
CA LYS A 28 -16.40 8.53 -18.52
C LYS A 28 -15.51 7.52 -19.20
N ASN A 29 -14.87 7.94 -20.30
CA ASN A 29 -13.72 7.24 -20.82
C ASN A 29 -12.85 7.01 -19.59
N ALA A 30 -12.73 5.73 -19.22
CA ALA A 30 -11.73 5.32 -18.27
C ALA A 30 -10.41 5.66 -18.96
N GLU A 31 -9.95 6.89 -18.70
CA GLU A 31 -8.62 7.32 -19.01
C GLU A 31 -7.74 6.31 -18.30
N GLN A 32 -7.19 5.39 -19.10
CA GLN A 32 -6.21 4.43 -18.64
C GLN A 32 -5.20 5.22 -17.84
N PRO A 33 -4.83 4.78 -16.61
CA PRO A 33 -3.91 5.51 -15.77
C PRO A 33 -2.64 5.75 -16.60
N ARG A 34 -2.47 7.00 -17.04
CA ARG A 34 -1.28 7.45 -17.74
C ARG A 34 -0.16 7.11 -16.78
N VAL A 35 0.74 6.23 -17.19
CA VAL A 35 1.95 5.95 -16.42
C VAL A 35 2.73 7.27 -16.48
N VAL A 36 2.49 8.14 -15.50
CA VAL A 36 3.21 9.40 -15.33
C VAL A 36 4.65 8.98 -15.10
N GLN A 37 5.50 9.23 -16.08
CA GLN A 37 6.93 9.04 -15.91
C GLN A 37 7.38 9.99 -14.80
N PRO A 38 8.11 9.49 -13.78
CA PRO A 38 8.57 10.35 -12.69
C PRO A 38 9.43 11.48 -13.23
N ALA A 39 9.33 12.66 -12.63
CA ALA A 39 10.09 13.82 -13.03
C ALA A 39 11.59 13.60 -12.82
N GLU A 40 12.42 14.25 -13.63
CA GLU A 40 13.88 14.16 -13.47
C GLU A 40 14.34 14.80 -12.16
N CYS A 41 15.34 14.16 -11.53
CA CYS A 41 15.87 14.63 -10.26
C CYS A 41 16.61 15.96 -10.42
N GLY A 42 16.08 17.04 -9.85
CA GLY A 42 16.73 18.34 -9.87
C GLY A 42 17.78 18.48 -8.76
N LYS A 43 17.39 18.17 -7.52
CA LYS A 43 18.27 18.22 -6.36
C LYS A 43 18.13 16.94 -5.54
N GLU A 44 19.23 16.23 -5.37
CA GLU A 44 19.33 15.07 -4.48
C GLU A 44 19.92 15.48 -3.13
N VAL A 45 19.34 14.95 -2.05
CA VAL A 45 19.78 15.11 -0.66
C VAL A 45 19.74 13.75 0.01
N ILE A 46 20.82 13.39 0.71
CA ILE A 46 20.84 12.22 1.58
C ILE A 46 20.61 12.71 3.01
N ALA A 47 19.53 12.26 3.64
CA ALA A 47 19.16 12.68 4.98
C ALA A 47 20.19 12.19 6.01
N ASP A 48 20.84 13.11 6.72
CA ASP A 48 21.74 12.82 7.85
C ASP A 48 20.99 12.73 9.21
N LYS A 49 19.73 13.19 9.23
CA LYS A 49 18.81 13.17 10.37
C LYS A 49 17.43 12.67 9.93
N PRO A 50 16.56 12.22 10.85
CA PRO A 50 15.19 11.85 10.50
C PRO A 50 14.44 13.03 9.86
N VAL A 51 13.73 12.78 8.76
CA VAL A 51 13.05 13.81 7.96
C VAL A 51 11.54 13.68 8.08
N LYS A 52 10.85 14.76 8.44
CA LYS A 52 9.38 14.77 8.50
C LYS A 52 8.78 14.95 7.09
N VAL A 53 7.77 14.13 6.79
CA VAL A 53 6.97 14.22 5.56
C VAL A 53 5.75 15.10 5.81
N GLY A 54 5.88 16.39 5.52
CA GLY A 54 4.81 17.37 5.52
C GLY A 54 3.94 17.29 6.78
N GLU A 55 2.64 17.21 6.55
CA GLU A 55 1.62 17.07 7.59
C GLU A 55 1.21 15.60 7.85
N THR A 56 1.79 14.63 7.14
CA THR A 56 1.37 13.21 7.25
C THR A 56 1.78 12.58 8.59
N GLY A 57 2.73 13.20 9.30
CA GLY A 57 3.30 12.66 10.53
C GLY A 57 4.32 11.55 10.31
N ILE A 58 4.59 11.17 9.06
CA ILE A 58 5.59 10.15 8.72
C ILE A 58 6.99 10.73 8.92
N LEU A 59 7.84 9.96 9.60
CA LEU A 59 9.26 10.25 9.78
C LEU A 59 10.07 9.29 8.91
N LEU A 60 10.89 9.84 8.03
CA LEU A 60 11.85 9.10 7.22
C LEU A 60 13.14 8.89 8.01
N PRO A 61 13.74 7.71 7.95
CA PRO A 61 14.97 7.40 8.69
C PRO A 61 16.19 8.10 8.08
N VAL A 62 17.28 8.13 8.85
CA VAL A 62 18.60 8.56 8.39
C VAL A 62 19.06 7.69 7.22
N GLY A 63 19.74 8.28 6.25
CA GLY A 63 20.20 7.61 5.03
C GLY A 63 19.16 7.57 3.90
N THR A 64 17.97 8.14 4.12
CA THR A 64 16.96 8.28 3.06
C THR A 64 17.45 9.21 1.96
N ARG A 65 17.36 8.75 0.71
CA ARG A 65 17.62 9.56 -0.49
C ARG A 65 16.35 10.34 -0.83
N ILE A 66 16.45 11.66 -0.88
CA ILE A 66 15.37 12.58 -1.19
C ILE A 66 15.74 13.33 -2.47
N CYS A 67 14.88 13.22 -3.47
CA CYS A 67 15.08 13.80 -4.77
C CYS A 67 13.93 14.79 -5.05
N LEU A 68 14.25 16.08 -5.07
CA LEU A 68 13.33 17.14 -5.44
C LEU A 68 13.35 17.31 -6.97
N ALA A 69 12.20 17.19 -7.62
CA ALA A 69 12.06 17.42 -9.04
C ALA A 69 12.46 18.86 -9.41
N ALA A 70 13.07 19.06 -10.58
CA ALA A 70 13.57 20.37 -11.01
C ALA A 70 12.46 21.43 -11.15
N ASP A 71 11.24 21.00 -11.44
CA ASP A 71 10.04 21.84 -11.58
C ASP A 71 9.28 22.03 -10.26
N HIS A 72 9.77 21.47 -9.15
CA HIS A 72 9.14 21.47 -7.84
C HIS A 72 7.71 20.89 -7.86
N SER A 73 7.42 19.95 -8.75
CA SER A 73 6.14 19.25 -8.83
C SER A 73 6.04 18.09 -7.83
N GLU A 74 7.14 17.40 -7.60
CA GLU A 74 7.19 16.22 -6.73
C GLU A 74 8.52 16.06 -5.97
N ILE A 75 8.46 15.31 -4.88
CA ILE A 75 9.63 14.79 -4.17
C ILE A 75 9.57 13.28 -4.24
N ARG A 76 10.59 12.69 -4.85
CA ARG A 76 10.81 11.25 -4.82
C ARG A 76 11.67 10.89 -3.63
N VAL A 77 11.24 9.89 -2.88
CA VAL A 77 11.91 9.40 -1.68
C VAL A 77 12.30 7.95 -1.91
N GLU A 78 13.55 7.61 -1.58
CA GLU A 78 14.06 6.26 -1.57
C GLU A 78 14.68 5.94 -0.21
N LEU A 79 14.09 4.95 0.48
CA LEU A 79 14.49 4.54 1.81
C LEU A 79 15.84 3.80 1.79
N PRO A 80 16.60 3.87 2.90
CA PRO A 80 17.80 3.08 3.06
C PRO A 80 17.47 1.58 3.11
N LYS A 81 18.53 0.76 3.00
CA LYS A 81 18.43 -0.69 3.19
C LYS A 81 17.79 -0.95 4.56
N ASP A 82 16.95 -1.98 4.61
CA ASP A 82 16.22 -2.42 5.81
C ASP A 82 15.01 -1.56 6.22
N TYR A 83 14.53 -0.68 5.34
CA TYR A 83 13.27 0.03 5.55
C TYR A 83 12.31 -0.15 4.38
N SER A 84 11.02 -0.02 4.66
CA SER A 84 9.97 -0.08 3.65
C SER A 84 8.79 0.80 3.98
N PHE A 85 8.17 1.39 2.97
CA PHE A 85 6.90 2.11 3.09
C PHE A 85 5.74 1.12 3.23
N ALA A 86 4.88 1.30 4.22
CA ALA A 86 3.59 0.63 4.27
C ALA A 86 2.54 1.48 3.53
N VAL A 87 1.80 0.86 2.62
CA VAL A 87 0.77 1.52 1.81
C VAL A 87 -0.60 0.90 2.12
N ASP A 88 -1.64 1.72 2.23
CA ASP A 88 -3.00 1.19 2.34
C ASP A 88 -3.39 0.48 1.05
N ALA A 89 -4.07 -0.66 1.20
CA ALA A 89 -4.87 -1.18 0.11
C ALA A 89 -6.09 -0.26 -0.07
N ALA A 90 -6.41 0.08 -1.33
CA ALA A 90 -7.58 0.88 -1.67
C ALA A 90 -8.91 0.30 -1.14
N ASP A 91 -8.93 -0.99 -0.78
CA ASP A 91 -10.15 -1.76 -0.56
C ASP A 91 -10.17 -2.52 0.80
N GLY A 92 -9.27 -2.19 1.74
CA GLY A 92 -9.23 -2.84 3.07
C GLY A 92 -8.72 -4.30 3.08
N ILE A 93 -8.25 -4.82 1.94
CA ILE A 93 -7.63 -6.14 1.84
C ILE A 93 -6.16 -5.98 1.41
N ALA A 94 -5.26 -6.33 2.35
CA ALA A 94 -3.82 -6.50 2.22
C ALA A 94 -3.04 -5.31 1.61
N ALA A 95 -2.37 -4.55 2.49
CA ALA A 95 -1.27 -3.67 2.08
C ALA A 95 -0.33 -4.43 1.12
N ARG A 96 0.06 -3.77 0.02
CA ARG A 96 0.86 -4.37 -1.06
C ARG A 96 2.14 -5.04 -0.51
N PRO A 97 2.66 -6.08 -1.18
CA PRO A 97 3.87 -6.77 -0.72
C PRO A 97 5.07 -5.79 -0.68
N LEU A 98 5.73 -5.71 0.47
CA LEU A 98 7.01 -5.03 0.67
C LEU A 98 8.16 -5.95 0.20
N PRO A 99 9.34 -5.40 -0.19
CA PRO A 99 9.79 -4.03 0.04
C PRO A 99 9.25 -3.02 -0.98
N ILE A 100 8.66 -1.94 -0.47
CA ILE A 100 8.42 -0.69 -1.20
C ILE A 100 9.43 0.33 -0.66
N GLY A 101 10.58 0.39 -1.30
CA GLY A 101 11.64 1.33 -0.91
C GLY A 101 11.47 2.74 -1.48
N ILE A 102 10.53 2.94 -2.43
CA ILE A 102 10.38 4.20 -3.16
C ILE A 102 8.94 4.70 -3.05
N ALA A 103 8.77 6.00 -2.80
CA ALA A 103 7.49 6.68 -2.83
C ALA A 103 7.66 8.13 -3.31
N THR A 104 6.55 8.77 -3.69
CA THR A 104 6.52 10.13 -4.22
C THR A 104 5.57 10.99 -3.40
N TYR A 105 6.01 12.18 -3.03
CA TYR A 105 5.19 13.20 -2.40
C TYR A 105 4.85 14.29 -3.41
N HIS A 106 3.58 14.66 -3.47
CA HIS A 106 3.10 15.74 -4.31
C HIS A 106 2.14 16.64 -3.51
N CYS A 107 1.91 17.83 -4.04
CA CYS A 107 1.02 18.82 -3.44
C CYS A 107 -0.23 19.00 -4.29
N ILE A 108 -1.38 18.94 -3.64
CA ILE A 108 -2.70 19.06 -4.26
C ILE A 108 -3.30 20.40 -3.86
N CYS A 109 -3.74 21.17 -4.87
CA CYS A 109 -4.52 22.38 -4.67
C CYS A 109 -6.01 22.03 -4.61
N SER A 110 -6.73 22.49 -3.58
CA SER A 110 -8.19 22.29 -3.49
C SER A 110 -9.01 23.22 -4.38
N GLY A 111 -8.37 24.25 -4.96
CA GLY A 111 -8.98 25.26 -5.83
C GLY A 111 -8.43 25.21 -7.26
N GLY A 112 -8.23 26.37 -7.87
CA GLY A 112 -7.54 26.51 -9.16
C GLY A 112 -6.06 26.89 -8.97
N GLY A 113 -5.21 26.50 -9.92
CA GLY A 113 -3.76 26.75 -9.85
C GLY A 113 -2.97 25.51 -9.41
N ALA A 114 -1.76 25.74 -8.89
CA ALA A 114 -0.80 24.71 -8.52
C ALA A 114 -0.17 25.00 -7.15
N CYS A 115 0.18 23.92 -6.46
CA CYS A 115 1.01 23.93 -5.26
C CYS A 115 2.38 23.36 -5.63
N GLN A 116 3.42 23.82 -4.94
CA GLN A 116 4.77 23.32 -5.15
C GLN A 116 5.24 22.53 -3.94
N VAL A 117 6.09 21.54 -4.17
CA VAL A 117 6.83 20.88 -3.11
C VAL A 117 8.04 21.73 -2.70
N ALA A 118 8.35 21.74 -1.42
CA ALA A 118 9.54 22.38 -0.88
C ALA A 118 10.21 21.46 0.12
N PHE A 119 11.55 21.47 0.17
CA PHE A 119 12.36 20.74 1.13
C PHE A 119 13.26 21.71 1.89
N ILE A 120 13.29 21.58 3.20
CA ILE A 120 14.06 22.40 4.15
C ILE A 120 14.80 21.44 5.08
N ASP A 121 16.13 21.52 5.12
CA ASP A 121 17.04 20.54 5.76
C ASP A 121 16.74 20.22 7.25
N GLU A 122 15.96 21.04 7.96
CA GLU A 122 15.57 20.80 9.36
C GLU A 122 14.06 20.61 9.60
N LEU A 123 13.22 21.03 8.67
CA LEU A 123 11.76 20.91 8.80
C LEU A 123 11.20 19.75 7.98
N GLY A 124 12.04 19.18 7.12
CA GLY A 124 11.67 18.17 6.13
C GLY A 124 11.05 18.78 4.90
N PHE A 125 10.11 18.09 4.26
CA PHE A 125 9.46 18.61 3.07
C PHE A 125 7.95 18.70 3.22
N GLY A 126 7.35 19.64 2.51
CA GLY A 126 5.92 19.91 2.58
C GLY A 126 5.41 20.64 1.37
N CYS A 127 4.18 21.14 1.48
CA CYS A 127 3.55 21.92 0.42
C CYS A 127 3.74 23.41 0.66
N MET A 128 4.17 24.08 -0.39
CA MET A 128 4.26 25.53 -0.45
C MET A 128 3.16 26.06 -1.37
N HIS A 129 2.50 27.12 -0.88
CA HIS A 129 1.48 27.81 -1.64
C HIS A 129 2.14 28.63 -2.76
N SER A 130 1.83 28.29 -4.01
CA SER A 130 2.33 29.01 -5.19
C SER A 130 1.25 29.94 -5.76
N ASN A 131 0.41 29.46 -6.67
CA ASN A 131 -0.72 30.22 -7.24
C ASN A 131 -2.07 29.53 -7.01
N CYS A 132 -2.13 28.61 -6.05
CA CYS A 132 -3.34 27.90 -5.67
C CYS A 132 -4.38 28.87 -5.07
N SER A 133 -5.59 28.93 -5.61
CA SER A 133 -6.66 29.78 -5.04
C SER A 133 -7.32 29.18 -3.79
N GLY A 134 -6.83 28.03 -3.31
CA GLY A 134 -7.39 27.25 -2.20
C GLY A 134 -6.32 26.77 -1.22
N GLY A 135 -6.57 25.64 -0.55
CA GLY A 135 -5.60 24.99 0.34
C GLY A 135 -4.65 24.08 -0.42
N CYS A 136 -3.38 24.04 0.01
CA CYS A 136 -2.40 23.09 -0.48
C CYS A 136 -2.24 21.94 0.52
N THR A 137 -2.56 20.72 0.10
CA THR A 137 -2.43 19.53 0.95
C THR A 137 -1.44 18.55 0.33
N GLY A 138 -0.61 17.96 1.19
CA GLY A 138 0.35 16.94 0.79
C GLY A 138 -0.26 15.56 0.64
N ALA A 139 0.16 14.83 -0.37
CA ALA A 139 -0.15 13.42 -0.52
C ALA A 139 1.13 12.63 -0.79
N PHE A 140 1.41 11.67 0.10
CA PHE A 140 2.54 10.77 -0.04
C PHE A 140 2.04 9.45 -0.60
N ILE A 141 2.46 9.11 -1.82
CA ILE A 141 1.87 8.02 -2.59
C ILE A 141 2.92 7.10 -3.21
N TYR A 142 2.53 5.86 -3.42
CA TYR A 142 3.25 4.90 -4.25
C TYR A 142 2.27 4.25 -5.22
N LYS A 143 2.47 4.46 -6.54
CA LYS A 143 1.60 3.90 -7.60
C LYS A 143 0.10 4.13 -7.36
N GLY A 144 -0.27 5.30 -6.83
CA GLY A 144 -1.66 5.68 -6.53
C GLY A 144 -2.16 5.25 -5.15
N TYR A 145 -1.37 4.55 -4.35
CA TYR A 145 -1.71 4.17 -2.97
C TYR A 145 -1.11 5.15 -1.97
N SER A 146 -1.85 5.50 -0.93
CA SER A 146 -1.34 6.33 0.17
C SER A 146 -0.30 5.57 0.98
N VAL A 147 0.83 6.23 1.24
CA VAL A 147 1.85 5.76 2.18
C VAL A 147 1.47 6.24 3.57
N ASN A 148 1.48 5.33 4.54
CA ASN A 148 1.01 5.63 5.91
C ASN A 148 2.10 5.63 6.96
N ARG A 149 3.12 4.79 6.76
CA ARG A 149 4.23 4.67 7.70
C ARG A 149 5.46 4.12 7.02
N VAL A 150 6.60 4.32 7.66
CA VAL A 150 7.83 3.60 7.38
C VAL A 150 7.95 2.46 8.39
N ILE A 151 8.27 1.27 7.91
CA ILE A 151 8.56 0.08 8.71
C ILE A 151 10.06 -0.15 8.63
N ASN A 152 10.69 -0.30 9.79
CA ASN A 152 12.04 -0.83 9.88
C ASN A 152 11.96 -2.36 9.82
N LEU A 153 12.54 -2.95 8.77
CA LEU A 153 12.62 -4.39 8.56
C LEU A 153 13.74 -5.04 9.41
N SER A 154 14.64 -4.23 9.96
CA SER A 154 15.67 -4.68 10.92
C SER A 154 15.21 -4.63 12.38
N ASP A 155 14.14 -3.90 12.70
CA ASP A 155 13.50 -4.00 14.01
C ASP A 155 12.87 -5.39 14.17
N THR A 156 12.88 -5.93 15.40
CA THR A 156 12.63 -7.36 15.65
C THR A 156 11.41 -7.87 14.89
N LYS A 157 11.54 -9.01 14.21
CA LYS A 157 10.43 -9.63 13.46
C LYS A 157 9.18 -9.81 14.35
N ASP A 158 9.36 -9.88 15.67
CA ASP A 158 8.27 -9.95 16.64
C ASP A 158 7.36 -8.71 16.66
N GLU A 159 7.93 -7.50 16.49
CA GLU A 159 7.14 -6.26 16.41
C GLU A 159 6.31 -6.23 15.13
N LEU A 160 6.88 -6.66 14.00
CA LEU A 160 6.16 -6.79 12.74
C LEU A 160 4.95 -7.71 12.90
N PHE A 161 5.13 -8.92 13.43
CA PHE A 161 4.02 -9.86 13.67
C PHE A 161 3.08 -9.43 14.81
N GLY A 162 3.43 -8.38 15.56
CA GLY A 162 2.56 -7.72 16.53
C GLY A 162 1.51 -6.79 15.90
N LEU A 163 1.71 -6.34 14.66
CA LEU A 163 0.82 -5.36 14.04
C LEU A 163 -0.51 -6.00 13.60
N PRO A 164 -1.68 -5.39 13.90
CA PRO A 164 -2.99 -5.97 13.60
C PRO A 164 -3.21 -6.33 12.11
N ASP A 165 -2.75 -5.48 11.20
CA ASP A 165 -2.85 -5.66 9.74
C ASP A 165 -1.93 -6.78 9.22
N VAL A 166 -0.75 -6.93 9.84
CA VAL A 166 0.14 -8.07 9.60
C VAL A 166 -0.57 -9.36 10.03
N GLN A 167 -1.14 -9.39 11.24
CA GLN A 167 -1.83 -10.59 11.75
C GLN A 167 -3.04 -10.99 10.89
N GLU A 168 -3.78 -10.01 10.37
CA GLU A 168 -4.88 -10.25 9.43
C GLU A 168 -4.40 -10.84 8.11
N SER A 169 -3.32 -10.31 7.55
CA SER A 169 -2.71 -10.85 6.33
C SER A 169 -2.22 -12.29 6.53
N VAL A 170 -1.54 -12.56 7.66
CA VAL A 170 -1.08 -13.91 8.01
C VAL A 170 -2.24 -14.88 8.20
N ARG A 171 -3.37 -14.44 8.77
CA ARG A 171 -4.59 -15.25 8.89
C ARG A 171 -5.19 -15.59 7.53
N SER A 172 -5.30 -14.60 6.64
CA SER A 172 -5.79 -14.83 5.28
C SER A 172 -4.93 -15.87 4.54
N LEU A 173 -3.61 -15.81 4.70
CA LEU A 173 -2.69 -16.83 4.18
C LEU A 173 -2.98 -18.22 4.79
N TYR A 174 -3.15 -18.32 6.11
CA TYR A 174 -3.50 -19.58 6.79
C TYR A 174 -4.80 -20.21 6.26
N GLU A 175 -5.83 -19.39 6.04
CA GLU A 175 -7.17 -19.84 5.61
C GLU A 175 -7.21 -20.21 4.13
N SER A 176 -6.44 -19.51 3.28
CA SER A 176 -6.42 -19.74 1.83
C SER A 176 -5.77 -21.06 1.40
N LYS A 177 -4.97 -21.69 2.29
CA LYS A 177 -4.15 -22.85 1.95
C LYS A 177 -4.84 -24.16 2.27
N SER A 178 -4.74 -25.11 1.33
CA SER A 178 -5.13 -26.50 1.52
C SER A 178 -4.46 -27.11 2.77
N ILE A 179 -5.21 -27.92 3.53
CA ILE A 179 -4.81 -28.56 4.80
C ILE A 179 -3.75 -29.67 4.58
N THR A 180 -3.32 -29.90 3.34
CA THR A 180 -2.52 -31.07 2.95
C THR A 180 -1.06 -31.03 3.38
N GLU A 181 -0.48 -29.85 3.62
CA GLU A 181 0.93 -29.72 4.03
C GLU A 181 1.07 -29.43 5.53
N PRO A 182 2.06 -30.06 6.22
CA PRO A 182 2.26 -29.89 7.66
C PRO A 182 2.74 -28.47 8.04
N TYR A 183 3.36 -27.76 7.10
CA TYR A 183 3.80 -26.37 7.23
C TYR A 183 3.99 -25.77 5.83
N SER A 184 3.90 -24.44 5.72
CA SER A 184 4.23 -23.71 4.49
C SER A 184 5.17 -22.54 4.78
N LYS A 185 6.20 -22.36 3.93
CA LYS A 185 7.04 -21.16 3.96
C LYS A 185 6.26 -20.04 3.30
N GLU A 186 6.06 -18.97 4.05
CA GLU A 186 5.42 -17.75 3.58
C GLU A 186 6.39 -16.59 3.67
N THR A 187 6.11 -15.53 2.93
CA THR A 187 6.86 -14.29 3.02
C THR A 187 5.88 -13.15 3.04
N LEU A 188 5.94 -12.36 4.11
CA LEU A 188 5.13 -11.16 4.26
C LEU A 188 6.09 -10.02 4.54
N TYR A 189 5.96 -8.97 3.73
CA TYR A 189 6.79 -7.79 3.84
C TYR A 189 8.32 -8.05 3.76
N GLY A 190 8.74 -9.02 2.95
CA GLY A 190 10.15 -9.43 2.84
C GLY A 190 10.66 -10.27 4.01
N VAL A 191 9.84 -10.50 5.04
CA VAL A 191 10.16 -11.38 6.16
C VAL A 191 9.59 -12.76 5.87
N SER A 192 10.48 -13.76 5.77
CA SER A 192 10.07 -15.15 5.68
C SER A 192 9.71 -15.71 7.05
N PHE A 193 8.62 -16.47 7.08
CA PHE A 193 8.13 -17.21 8.24
C PHE A 193 7.46 -18.49 7.77
N TYR A 194 7.15 -19.39 8.69
CA TYR A 194 6.45 -20.63 8.42
C TYR A 194 5.11 -20.64 9.13
N ILE A 195 4.05 -20.92 8.40
CA ILE A 195 2.76 -21.28 8.98
C ILE A 195 2.83 -22.78 9.28
N VAL A 196 2.58 -23.16 10.54
CA VAL A 196 2.78 -24.55 10.99
C VAL A 196 1.46 -25.15 11.46
N ARG A 197 1.09 -26.29 10.86
CA ARG A 197 -0.10 -27.09 11.21
C ARG A 197 0.27 -28.33 12.02
N ASP A 198 1.39 -28.97 11.68
CA ASP A 198 2.01 -30.04 12.46
C ASP A 198 3.35 -29.55 13.02
N GLU A 199 3.29 -29.09 14.26
CA GLU A 199 4.44 -28.55 15.00
C GLU A 199 5.54 -29.59 15.20
N LYS A 200 5.19 -30.87 15.39
CA LYS A 200 6.16 -31.94 15.60
C LYS A 200 6.93 -32.24 14.31
N ALA A 201 6.22 -32.35 13.20
CA ALA A 201 6.85 -32.56 11.89
C ALA A 201 7.75 -31.39 11.49
N PHE A 202 7.33 -30.16 11.81
CA PHE A 202 8.12 -28.96 11.54
C PHE A 202 9.37 -28.88 12.41
N LEU A 203 9.24 -28.96 13.74
CA LEU A 203 10.38 -28.79 14.67
C LEU A 203 11.43 -29.90 14.55
N ALA A 204 11.08 -31.07 13.99
CA ALA A 204 12.04 -32.13 13.69
C ALA A 204 13.05 -31.75 12.59
N LYS A 205 12.73 -30.72 11.80
CA LYS A 205 13.47 -30.34 10.59
C LYS A 205 13.92 -28.87 10.58
N ALA A 206 13.28 -28.04 11.39
CA ALA A 206 13.50 -26.60 11.43
C ALA A 206 14.83 -26.23 12.13
N SER A 207 15.66 -25.45 11.45
CA SER A 207 16.86 -24.81 12.01
C SER A 207 16.86 -23.32 11.68
N CYS A 208 17.39 -22.53 12.62
CA CYS A 208 17.75 -21.15 12.36
C CYS A 208 19.26 -21.08 12.17
N ASP A 209 19.68 -20.90 10.92
CA ASP A 209 21.09 -20.86 10.58
C ASP A 209 21.50 -19.41 10.27
N CYS A 210 22.70 -19.06 10.73
CA CYS A 210 23.39 -17.86 10.32
C CYS A 210 24.73 -18.24 9.74
N GLU A 211 25.17 -17.58 8.67
CA GLU A 211 26.53 -17.75 8.16
C GLU A 211 27.56 -17.51 9.29
N GLY A 212 28.10 -18.59 9.85
CA GLY A 212 29.22 -18.58 10.79
C GLY A 212 28.94 -18.23 12.26
N THR A 213 27.69 -18.01 12.71
CA THR A 213 27.40 -17.69 14.13
C THR A 213 26.13 -18.35 14.68
N LYS A 214 26.08 -18.59 16.00
CA LYS A 214 24.89 -19.10 16.73
C LYS A 214 23.94 -17.98 17.20
N ALA A 215 23.91 -16.84 16.50
CA ALA A 215 23.18 -15.66 16.96
C ALA A 215 21.69 -15.65 16.61
N CYS A 216 21.20 -16.62 15.82
CA CYS A 216 19.78 -16.75 15.48
C CYS A 216 19.05 -17.67 16.43
N THR A 217 17.84 -17.27 16.79
CA THR A 217 16.91 -18.04 17.61
C THR A 217 15.62 -18.26 16.87
N LEU A 218 15.10 -19.48 16.94
CA LEU A 218 13.76 -19.78 16.45
C LEU A 218 12.75 -19.13 17.38
N LYS A 219 11.90 -18.29 16.82
CA LYS A 219 10.79 -17.63 17.50
C LYS A 219 9.47 -18.19 17.03
N VAL A 220 8.49 -18.12 17.90
CA VAL A 220 7.10 -18.52 17.64
C VAL A 220 6.18 -17.37 18.00
N LYS A 221 5.19 -17.10 17.15
CA LYS A 221 4.06 -16.22 17.48
C LYS A 221 2.77 -17.02 17.34
N GLU A 222 1.95 -16.96 18.38
CA GLU A 222 0.63 -17.57 18.37
C GLU A 222 -0.40 -16.52 17.95
N LEU A 223 -1.18 -16.84 16.92
CA LEU A 223 -2.15 -15.96 16.29
C LEU A 223 -3.55 -16.58 16.37
N SER A 224 -4.57 -15.75 16.54
CA SER A 224 -5.97 -16.20 16.60
C SER A 224 -6.59 -16.26 15.20
N LEU A 225 -7.28 -17.36 14.89
CA LEU A 225 -8.02 -17.59 13.65
C LEU A 225 -9.26 -16.71 13.59
N ASN A 226 -10.00 -16.57 14.69
CA ASN A 226 -11.13 -15.63 14.79
C ASN A 226 -11.28 -15.20 16.24
N LYS A 227 -11.76 -13.96 16.47
CA LYS A 227 -12.18 -13.54 17.83
C LYS A 227 -13.35 -14.39 18.36
N ALA A 228 -14.15 -14.98 17.47
CA ALA A 228 -15.36 -15.72 17.82
C ALA A 228 -15.14 -17.24 17.98
N GLU A 229 -14.25 -17.86 17.21
CA GLU A 229 -14.14 -19.33 17.15
C GLU A 229 -13.01 -19.90 18.04
N GLY A 230 -12.19 -19.04 18.66
CA GLY A 230 -11.17 -19.46 19.64
C GLY A 230 -10.02 -20.30 19.08
N GLY A 231 -10.03 -20.62 17.79
CA GLY A 231 -8.94 -21.33 17.11
C GLY A 231 -7.66 -20.49 17.10
N ARG A 232 -6.52 -21.15 17.31
CA ARG A 232 -5.19 -20.53 17.28
C ARG A 232 -4.27 -21.30 16.37
N PHE A 233 -3.33 -20.60 15.74
CA PHE A 233 -2.28 -21.19 14.93
C PHE A 233 -0.95 -20.54 15.26
N LYS A 234 0.14 -21.23 14.94
CA LYS A 234 1.49 -20.77 15.21
C LYS A 234 2.18 -20.42 13.92
N ILE A 235 2.92 -19.31 13.96
CA ILE A 235 3.93 -18.99 12.97
C ILE A 235 5.32 -19.08 13.60
N TYR A 236 6.27 -19.47 12.78
CA TYR A 236 7.67 -19.66 13.16
C TYR A 236 8.58 -18.80 12.29
N TYR A 237 9.55 -18.13 12.90
CA TYR A 237 10.51 -17.28 12.19
C TYR A 237 11.83 -17.25 12.96
N CYS A 238 12.94 -16.97 12.26
CA CYS A 238 14.24 -16.80 12.92
C CYS A 238 14.49 -15.34 13.23
N ASP A 239 14.92 -15.05 14.45
CA ASP A 239 15.26 -13.71 14.91
C ASP A 239 16.64 -13.72 15.57
N GLY A 240 17.46 -12.69 15.34
CA GLY A 240 18.83 -12.65 15.82
C GLY A 240 19.65 -11.50 15.28
N ALA A 241 20.76 -11.21 15.95
CA ALA A 241 21.61 -10.04 15.69
C ALA A 241 22.52 -10.18 14.46
N CYS A 242 22.39 -11.25 13.68
CA CYS A 242 23.21 -11.44 12.50
C CYS A 242 22.41 -11.18 11.22
N ASN A 243 23.07 -10.56 10.25
CA ASN A 243 22.51 -10.30 8.94
C ASN A 243 22.29 -11.64 8.23
N GLY A 244 21.02 -11.99 7.96
CA GLY A 244 20.68 -13.21 7.24
C GLY A 244 20.23 -14.39 8.11
N CYS A 245 19.66 -14.16 9.31
CA CYS A 245 18.94 -15.21 10.02
C CYS A 245 17.80 -15.78 9.16
N GLU A 246 18.06 -16.93 8.54
CA GLU A 246 17.09 -17.63 7.71
C GLU A 246 16.61 -18.91 8.42
N LEU A 247 15.31 -19.16 8.28
CA LEU A 247 14.68 -20.38 8.75
C LEU A 247 14.73 -21.41 7.62
N THR A 248 15.48 -22.48 7.86
CA THR A 248 15.61 -23.62 6.96
C THR A 248 14.90 -24.82 7.53
N VAL A 249 14.34 -25.66 6.64
CA VAL A 249 13.66 -26.91 7.00
C VAL A 249 14.23 -28.01 6.13
N ASN A 250 15.00 -28.93 6.73
CA ASN A 250 15.76 -29.98 6.03
C ASN A 250 15.07 -31.35 6.06
#